data_AF-A0A157ZUW3-F1
#
_entry.id   AF-A0A157ZUW3-F1
#
_cell.length_a   1.000
_cell.length_b   1.000
_cell.length_c   1.000
_cell.angle_alpha   90.00
_cell.angle_beta   90.00
_cell.angle_gamma   90.00
#
_symmetry.space_group_name_H-M   'P 1'
#
loop_
_entity.id
_entity.type
_entity.pdbx_description
1 polymer ?
#
loop_
_entity_poly.entity_id
_entity_poly.type
_entity_poly.pdbx_seq_one_letter_code
_entity_poly.pdbx_strand_id
1 'polypeptide(L)'
;MWDLVRTLALMLLRHYPTDIDIAESAVALPRLWAMPVLSADRSVPAAPARTAAEALPVNFAKNRERRGQGAELNPSALQSRRVDSVRSGIHDTGESSFHPLAGSKTLGPSVKLSRLNRIGRVSDSARLIQAQKSLLACGEAPSPVSQLTLAFEAGYLCCVEIAALRAFNLAAVEHPCSEVIRLATEQLALGLADVEQLERLRDWRLYALEQERPCSPAAAIELAQRILESARRLLGGR
;
A
#
# COMPACT_ATOMS: atom_id res chain seq x y z
N MET A 1 26.97 -2.63 -22.50
CA MET A 1 26.17 -1.38 -22.49
C MET A 1 24.73 -1.63 -22.94
N TRP A 2 24.50 -2.34 -24.04
CA TRP A 2 23.15 -2.70 -24.52
C TRP A 2 22.34 -3.57 -23.55
N ASP A 3 22.99 -4.45 -22.78
CA ASP A 3 22.27 -5.29 -21.79
C ASP A 3 21.67 -4.48 -20.65
N LEU A 4 22.32 -3.39 -20.21
CA LEU A 4 21.80 -2.50 -19.17
C LEU A 4 20.54 -1.77 -19.66
N VAL A 5 20.58 -1.23 -20.89
CA VAL A 5 19.43 -0.58 -21.53
C VAL A 5 18.28 -1.57 -21.69
N ARG A 6 18.60 -2.83 -22.03
CA ARG A 6 17.64 -3.93 -22.16
C ARG A 6 16.96 -4.25 -20.83
N THR A 7 17.74 -4.42 -19.76
CA THR A 7 17.21 -4.70 -18.42
C THR A 7 16.36 -3.55 -17.91
N LEU A 8 16.79 -2.30 -18.12
CA LEU A 8 16.07 -1.12 -17.67
C LEU A 8 14.77 -0.90 -18.44
N ALA A 9 14.76 -1.13 -19.76
CA ALA A 9 13.55 -1.09 -20.59
C ALA A 9 12.54 -2.18 -20.17
N LEU A 10 13.01 -3.40 -19.90
CA LEU A 10 12.16 -4.50 -19.42
C LEU A 10 11.59 -4.22 -18.03
N MET A 11 12.37 -3.59 -17.14
CA MET A 11 11.88 -3.15 -15.84
C MET A 11 10.79 -2.08 -15.98
N LEU A 12 10.99 -1.07 -16.85
CA LEU A 12 10.00 -0.01 -17.08
C LEU A 12 8.71 -0.57 -17.70
N LEU A 13 8.81 -1.44 -18.71
CA LEU A 13 7.66 -2.13 -19.32
C LEU A 13 6.88 -3.00 -18.33
N ARG A 14 7.56 -3.60 -17.33
CA ARG A 14 6.91 -4.40 -16.29
C ARG A 14 6.09 -3.55 -15.31
N HIS A 15 6.47 -2.29 -15.10
CA HIS A 15 5.81 -1.40 -14.15
C HIS A 15 4.76 -0.47 -14.77
N TYR A 16 4.83 -0.20 -16.09
CA TYR A 16 3.90 0.68 -16.80
C TYR A 16 3.50 0.10 -18.17
N PRO A 17 2.69 -0.97 -18.23
CA PRO A 17 2.22 -1.49 -19.50
C PRO A 17 1.04 -0.65 -19.97
N THR A 18 1.29 0.43 -20.71
CA THR A 18 0.25 0.93 -21.62
C THR A 18 0.41 0.21 -22.95
N ASP A 19 -0.70 -0.12 -23.61
CA ASP A 19 -0.66 -0.83 -24.91
C ASP A 19 0.12 -0.04 -25.97
N ILE A 20 0.15 1.29 -25.82
CA ILE A 20 0.92 2.22 -26.66
C ILE A 20 2.42 2.02 -26.45
N ASP A 21 2.88 1.95 -25.20
CA ASP A 21 4.31 1.75 -24.88
C ASP A 21 4.81 0.36 -25.35
N ILE A 22 3.94 -0.65 -25.35
CA ILE A 22 4.25 -1.97 -25.88
C ILE A 22 4.38 -1.93 -27.41
N ALA A 23 3.45 -1.27 -28.11
CA ALA A 23 3.51 -1.14 -29.56
C ALA A 23 4.72 -0.30 -30.02
N GLU A 24 5.00 0.82 -29.36
CA GLU A 24 6.15 1.66 -29.68
C GLU A 24 7.48 0.95 -29.36
N SER A 25 7.57 0.24 -28.22
CA SER A 25 8.77 -0.54 -27.90
C SER A 25 8.97 -1.74 -28.83
N ALA A 26 7.90 -2.34 -29.35
CA ALA A 26 7.98 -3.39 -30.36
C ALA A 26 8.56 -2.87 -31.69
N VAL A 27 8.18 -1.66 -32.10
CA VAL A 27 8.73 -1.00 -33.30
C VAL A 27 10.17 -0.53 -33.09
N ALA A 28 10.48 0.04 -31.92
CA ALA A 28 11.82 0.57 -31.63
C ALA A 28 12.86 -0.53 -31.38
N LEU A 29 12.45 -1.68 -30.83
CA LEU A 29 13.34 -2.77 -30.44
C LEU A 29 12.88 -4.13 -31.01
N PRO A 30 12.82 -4.29 -32.35
CA PRO A 30 12.24 -5.48 -32.98
C PRO A 30 13.00 -6.77 -32.62
N ARG A 31 14.32 -6.69 -32.36
CA ARG A 31 15.14 -7.84 -31.91
C ARG A 31 14.88 -8.25 -30.45
N LEU A 32 14.20 -7.42 -29.66
CA LEU A 32 13.80 -7.74 -28.30
C LEU A 32 12.56 -8.65 -28.28
N TRP A 33 11.63 -8.35 -29.20
CA TRP A 33 10.32 -8.99 -29.33
C TRP A 33 10.30 -10.13 -30.35
N ALA A 34 11.31 -10.21 -31.23
CA ALA A 34 11.50 -11.37 -32.08
C ALA A 34 11.70 -12.61 -31.20
N MET A 35 10.79 -13.58 -31.36
CA MET A 35 10.91 -14.91 -30.76
C MET A 35 12.33 -15.43 -30.99
N PRO A 36 13.03 -15.93 -29.95
CA PRO A 36 14.36 -16.48 -30.14
C PRO A 36 14.25 -17.58 -31.20
N VAL A 37 15.00 -17.42 -32.28
CA VAL A 37 15.14 -18.47 -33.29
C VAL A 37 15.76 -19.64 -32.55
N LEU A 38 14.91 -20.62 -32.20
CA LEU A 38 15.33 -21.90 -31.66
C LEU A 38 16.29 -22.48 -32.69
N SER A 39 17.58 -22.25 -32.46
CA SER A 39 18.64 -22.78 -33.28
C SER A 39 18.61 -24.28 -33.03
N ALA A 40 17.95 -25.00 -33.92
CA ALA A 40 17.76 -26.44 -33.91
C ALA A 40 19.06 -27.17 -34.25
N ASP A 41 20.14 -26.83 -33.54
CA ASP A 41 21.47 -27.39 -33.80
C ASP A 41 22.23 -27.64 -32.50
N ARG A 42 21.61 -28.42 -31.62
CA ARG A 42 22.33 -29.25 -30.65
C ARG A 42 21.87 -30.68 -30.82
N SER A 43 22.52 -31.38 -31.73
CA SER A 43 22.64 -32.83 -31.70
C SER A 43 23.15 -33.26 -30.32
N VAL A 44 22.24 -33.68 -29.44
CA VAL A 44 22.58 -34.32 -28.18
C VAL A 44 23.04 -35.75 -28.49
N PRO A 45 24.28 -36.15 -28.18
CA PRO A 45 24.67 -37.55 -28.31
C PRO A 45 23.91 -38.39 -27.30
N ALA A 46 23.34 -39.50 -27.78
CA ALA A 46 22.57 -40.46 -27.01
C ALA A 46 23.39 -41.00 -25.82
N ALA A 47 22.89 -40.78 -24.60
CA ALA A 47 23.40 -41.42 -23.41
C ALA A 47 22.86 -42.86 -23.31
N PRO A 48 23.69 -43.86 -22.96
CA PRO A 48 23.26 -45.25 -22.89
C PRO A 48 22.36 -45.50 -21.67
N ALA A 49 21.36 -46.35 -21.90
CA ALA A 49 20.41 -46.84 -20.90
C ALA A 49 21.12 -47.47 -19.70
N ARG A 50 20.85 -46.96 -18.50
CA ARG A 50 21.19 -47.63 -17.24
C ARG A 50 19.99 -48.43 -16.75
N THR A 51 20.24 -49.73 -16.67
CA THR A 51 19.39 -50.81 -16.21
C THR A 51 18.95 -50.61 -14.75
N ALA A 52 17.70 -50.97 -14.50
CA ALA A 52 17.09 -51.05 -13.18
C ALA A 52 17.67 -52.21 -12.37
N ALA A 53 18.14 -51.94 -11.16
CA ALA A 53 18.11 -52.85 -10.02
C ALA A 53 18.42 -52.07 -8.74
N GLU A 54 17.81 -52.53 -7.65
CA GLU A 54 18.26 -52.38 -6.26
C GLU A 54 17.67 -51.26 -5.39
N ALA A 55 16.48 -51.60 -4.85
CA ALA A 55 16.18 -51.69 -3.41
C ALA A 55 16.23 -50.42 -2.52
N LEU A 56 15.01 -49.98 -2.15
CA LEU A 56 14.65 -49.31 -0.89
C LEU A 56 15.00 -50.19 0.34
N PRO A 57 15.22 -49.62 1.56
CA PRO A 57 14.08 -49.24 2.39
C PRO A 57 14.22 -47.94 3.24
N VAL A 58 13.10 -47.23 3.29
CA VAL A 58 12.39 -46.70 4.48
C VAL A 58 13.21 -46.39 5.75
N ASN A 59 13.21 -45.10 6.15
CA ASN A 59 13.22 -44.69 7.55
C ASN A 59 12.43 -43.38 7.74
N PHE A 60 11.14 -43.53 8.03
CA PHE A 60 10.29 -42.49 8.62
C PHE A 60 10.17 -42.80 10.12
N ALA A 61 10.84 -42.04 10.98
CA ALA A 61 10.48 -41.94 12.40
C ALA A 61 11.17 -40.75 13.09
N LYS A 62 10.37 -40.08 13.93
CA LYS A 62 10.77 -39.28 15.10
C LYS A 62 11.51 -37.96 14.87
N ASN A 63 10.77 -36.85 15.00
CA ASN A 63 11.04 -35.87 16.07
C ASN A 63 9.85 -34.90 16.22
N ARG A 64 8.86 -35.35 16.99
CA ARG A 64 7.77 -34.55 17.55
C ARG A 64 7.82 -34.75 19.06
N GLU A 65 8.64 -33.97 19.76
CA GLU A 65 8.49 -33.66 21.19
C GLU A 65 9.65 -32.79 21.68
N ARG A 66 9.30 -31.59 22.18
CA ARG A 66 9.95 -30.77 23.22
C ARG A 66 9.65 -29.28 22.98
N ARG A 67 8.38 -28.91 23.11
CA ARG A 67 7.97 -27.56 23.52
C ARG A 67 7.23 -27.71 24.84
N GLY A 68 7.93 -27.43 25.93
CA GLY A 68 7.41 -27.43 27.28
C GLY A 68 8.39 -26.68 28.18
N GLN A 69 8.07 -25.40 28.43
CA GLN A 69 8.55 -24.49 29.48
C GLN A 69 7.92 -23.13 29.08
N GLY A 70 6.83 -22.63 29.67
CA GLY A 70 6.45 -22.69 31.07
C GLY A 70 7.10 -21.55 31.84
N ALA A 71 6.81 -20.29 31.45
CA ALA A 71 7.19 -19.10 32.20
C ALA A 71 5.91 -18.47 32.78
N GLU A 72 5.60 -18.84 34.02
CA GLU A 72 4.66 -18.11 34.87
C GLU A 72 5.25 -16.74 35.21
N LEU A 73 4.54 -15.67 34.84
CA LEU A 73 4.81 -14.33 35.37
C LEU A 73 3.72 -13.96 36.38
N ASN A 74 4.20 -13.77 37.59
CA ASN A 74 3.51 -13.42 38.82
C ASN A 74 3.12 -11.92 38.81
N PRO A 75 1.84 -11.53 38.95
CA PRO A 75 1.45 -10.12 39.08
C PRO A 75 1.02 -9.82 40.52
N SER A 76 1.97 -9.47 41.40
CA SER A 76 1.67 -8.88 42.71
C SER A 76 2.85 -8.09 43.27
N ALA A 77 2.95 -6.83 42.86
CA ALA A 77 3.55 -5.73 43.63
C ALA A 77 3.06 -4.42 42.99
N LEU A 78 1.95 -3.82 43.45
CA LEU A 78 1.87 -2.81 44.52
C LEU A 78 2.71 -1.53 44.30
N GLN A 79 2.01 -0.41 44.51
CA GLN A 79 2.46 0.94 44.88
C GLN A 79 2.63 1.93 43.70
N SER A 80 1.68 2.83 43.49
CA SER A 80 1.37 4.01 44.33
C SER A 80 2.53 4.99 44.40
N ARG A 81 2.55 5.98 43.49
CA ARG A 81 3.15 7.30 43.71
C ARG A 81 2.33 8.38 43.01
N ARG A 82 1.43 9.00 43.77
CA ARG A 82 1.11 10.43 43.66
C ARG A 82 2.31 11.21 44.18
N VAL A 83 2.83 12.19 43.44
CA VAL A 83 3.36 13.45 43.99
C VAL A 83 3.22 14.56 42.92
N ASP A 84 2.34 15.50 43.24
CA ASP A 84 2.40 16.96 43.10
C ASP A 84 3.19 17.67 41.98
N SER A 85 2.42 18.47 41.22
CA SER A 85 2.52 19.93 41.15
C SER A 85 3.91 20.56 41.32
N VAL A 86 4.49 21.03 40.21
CA VAL A 86 5.45 22.14 40.24
C VAL A 86 5.02 23.21 39.24
N ARG A 87 4.66 24.35 39.82
CA ARG A 87 4.38 25.64 39.23
C ARG A 87 5.72 26.38 39.05
N SER A 88 6.04 26.79 37.82
CA SER A 88 6.98 27.87 37.50
C SER A 88 6.67 28.32 36.07
N GLY A 89 6.45 29.59 35.71
CA GLY A 89 6.89 30.81 36.35
C GLY A 89 7.87 31.56 35.43
N ILE A 90 7.31 32.32 34.47
CA ILE A 90 7.84 33.61 33.94
C ILE A 90 9.10 33.56 33.05
N HIS A 91 8.97 33.97 31.78
CA HIS A 91 9.56 35.24 31.30
C HIS A 91 9.08 35.62 29.89
N ASP A 92 8.43 36.78 29.83
CA ASP A 92 8.25 37.66 28.67
C ASP A 92 9.61 38.19 28.16
N THR A 93 9.73 38.38 26.84
CA THR A 93 10.18 39.62 26.17
C THR A 93 10.48 39.32 24.69
N GLY A 94 9.87 40.08 23.77
CA GLY A 94 10.23 40.00 22.35
C GLY A 94 9.20 40.57 21.40
N GLU A 95 8.82 41.83 21.59
CA GLU A 95 8.12 42.61 20.56
C GLU A 95 8.98 42.69 19.29
N SER A 96 8.46 42.24 18.16
CA SER A 96 9.00 42.56 16.84
C SER A 96 7.88 43.12 15.99
N SER A 97 7.84 44.44 15.90
CA SER A 97 7.03 45.23 14.98
C SER A 97 7.30 44.82 13.53
N PHE A 98 6.26 44.45 12.79
CA PHE A 98 6.29 44.45 11.33
C PHE A 98 5.20 45.40 10.82
N HIS A 99 5.65 46.47 10.17
CA HIS A 99 4.79 47.41 9.46
C HIS A 99 4.27 46.81 8.14
N PRO A 100 3.06 47.21 7.70
CA PRO A 100 2.47 46.75 6.46
C PRO A 100 2.95 47.62 5.28
N LEU A 101 3.44 47.00 4.21
CA LEU A 101 3.60 47.67 2.93
C LEU A 101 2.46 47.26 1.99
N ALA A 102 1.62 48.24 1.71
CA ALA A 102 0.61 48.23 0.68
C ALA A 102 1.27 48.05 -0.70
N GLY A 103 0.76 47.08 -1.47
CA GLY A 103 1.16 46.82 -2.84
C GLY A 103 0.01 46.17 -3.61
N SER A 104 -0.99 46.98 -3.94
CA SER A 104 -2.07 46.65 -4.87
C SER A 104 -1.51 46.22 -6.22
N LYS A 105 -1.95 45.07 -6.74
CA LYS A 105 -2.07 44.77 -8.18
C LYS A 105 -3.05 43.61 -8.43
N THR A 106 -4.26 44.00 -8.81
CA THR A 106 -5.06 43.47 -9.93
C THR A 106 -5.35 41.96 -10.01
N LEU A 107 -6.54 41.60 -9.51
CA LEU A 107 -7.58 40.72 -10.08
C LEU A 107 -7.27 39.97 -11.40
N GLY A 108 -7.38 38.64 -11.35
CA GLY A 108 -7.56 37.68 -12.45
C GLY A 108 -8.22 36.39 -11.90
N PRO A 109 -8.98 35.63 -12.69
CA PRO A 109 -10.41 35.42 -12.46
C PRO A 109 -10.75 34.35 -11.43
N SER A 110 -11.76 34.70 -10.63
CA SER A 110 -12.75 33.86 -9.96
C SER A 110 -12.73 32.38 -10.37
N VAL A 111 -11.90 31.58 -9.69
CA VAL A 111 -12.03 30.13 -9.69
C VAL A 111 -13.27 29.83 -8.87
N LYS A 112 -14.38 29.65 -9.60
CA LYS A 112 -15.70 29.25 -9.12
C LYS A 112 -15.59 28.31 -7.91
N LEU A 113 -15.91 28.83 -6.72
CA LEU A 113 -16.16 28.10 -5.47
C LEU A 113 -17.34 27.11 -5.57
N SER A 114 -17.85 26.82 -6.77
CA SER A 114 -18.89 25.84 -7.07
C SER A 114 -18.52 24.39 -6.76
N ARG A 115 -17.26 24.09 -6.39
CA ARG A 115 -16.84 22.75 -5.97
C ARG A 115 -17.19 22.41 -4.51
N LEU A 116 -17.62 23.39 -3.70
CA LEU A 116 -17.98 23.17 -2.29
C LEU A 116 -19.39 22.59 -2.09
N ASN A 117 -20.22 22.51 -3.13
CA ASN A 117 -21.58 21.95 -3.05
C ASN A 117 -21.69 20.46 -3.41
N ARG A 118 -20.58 19.74 -3.52
CA ARG A 118 -20.59 18.29 -3.80
C ARG A 118 -20.56 17.45 -2.52
N ILE A 119 -21.30 17.86 -1.49
CA ILE A 119 -21.64 16.96 -0.39
C ILE A 119 -22.81 16.10 -0.87
N GLY A 120 -22.52 15.20 -1.82
CA GLY A 120 -23.43 14.10 -2.13
C GLY A 120 -23.54 13.20 -0.90
N ARG A 121 -24.69 12.55 -0.72
CA ARG A 121 -24.86 11.55 0.35
C ARG A 121 -23.73 10.52 0.26
N VAL A 122 -23.30 10.02 1.42
CA VAL A 122 -22.27 8.97 1.56
C VAL A 122 -22.46 7.79 0.62
N SER A 123 -23.72 7.50 0.31
CA SER A 123 -24.18 6.43 -0.58
C SER A 123 -23.69 6.58 -2.03
N ASP A 124 -23.27 7.79 -2.44
CA ASP A 124 -23.01 8.11 -3.85
C ASP A 124 -21.52 8.31 -4.16
N SER A 125 -20.63 8.17 -3.17
CA SER A 125 -19.19 8.27 -3.44
C SER A 125 -18.73 7.09 -4.29
N ALA A 126 -18.40 7.35 -5.56
CA ALA A 126 -17.88 6.35 -6.48
C ALA A 126 -16.64 5.63 -5.92
N ARG A 127 -15.81 6.34 -5.13
CA ARG A 127 -14.62 5.76 -4.50
C ARG A 127 -14.98 4.78 -3.39
N LEU A 128 -15.96 5.11 -2.54
CA LEU A 128 -16.41 4.18 -1.49
C LEU A 128 -17.16 2.97 -2.05
N ILE A 129 -17.93 3.16 -3.13
CA ILE A 129 -18.55 2.07 -3.87
C ILE A 129 -17.46 1.13 -4.43
N GLN A 130 -16.42 1.70 -5.06
CA GLN A 130 -15.32 0.91 -5.60
C GLN A 130 -14.53 0.21 -4.49
N ALA A 131 -14.26 0.87 -3.36
CA ALA A 131 -13.60 0.25 -2.21
C ALA A 131 -14.38 -0.95 -1.67
N GLN A 132 -15.71 -0.83 -1.58
CA GLN A 132 -16.57 -1.95 -1.19
C GLN A 132 -16.50 -3.11 -2.20
N LYS A 133 -16.49 -2.81 -3.51
CA LYS A 133 -16.35 -3.84 -4.55
C LYS A 133 -15.00 -4.55 -4.45
N SER A 134 -13.91 -3.82 -4.24
CA SER A 134 -12.58 -4.41 -4.05
C SER A 134 -12.53 -5.32 -2.82
N LEU A 135 -13.19 -4.96 -1.71
CA LEU A 135 -13.31 -5.83 -0.53
C LEU A 135 -14.10 -7.11 -0.80
N LEU A 136 -15.21 -7.02 -1.53
CA LEU A 136 -15.99 -8.21 -1.91
C LEU A 136 -15.16 -9.14 -2.81
N ALA A 137 -14.43 -8.57 -3.77
CA ALA A 137 -13.55 -9.31 -4.66
C ALA A 137 -12.38 -10.01 -3.92
N CYS A 138 -12.01 -9.57 -2.70
CA CYS A 138 -11.00 -10.25 -1.89
C CYS A 138 -11.40 -11.70 -1.56
N GLY A 139 -12.69 -11.96 -1.32
CA GLY A 139 -13.18 -13.32 -1.01
C GLY A 139 -13.10 -14.28 -2.19
N GLU A 140 -13.16 -13.75 -3.41
CA GLU A 140 -13.13 -14.51 -4.66
C GLU A 140 -11.73 -14.59 -5.27
N ALA A 141 -10.78 -13.81 -4.76
CA ALA A 141 -9.45 -13.68 -5.33
C ALA A 141 -8.63 -14.98 -5.15
N PRO A 142 -8.04 -15.51 -6.25
CA PRO A 142 -7.43 -16.83 -6.27
C PRO A 142 -6.07 -16.90 -5.55
N SER A 143 -5.45 -15.76 -5.26
CA SER A 143 -4.12 -15.71 -4.65
C SER A 143 -4.05 -14.76 -3.46
N PRO A 144 -3.24 -15.06 -2.42
CA PRO A 144 -2.98 -14.14 -1.31
C PRO A 144 -2.47 -12.78 -1.75
N VAL A 145 -1.70 -12.72 -2.84
CA VAL A 145 -1.17 -11.48 -3.42
C VAL A 145 -2.30 -10.61 -3.96
N SER A 146 -3.23 -11.21 -4.70
CA SER A 146 -4.42 -10.52 -5.22
C SER A 146 -5.29 -10.00 -4.07
N GLN A 147 -5.47 -10.80 -3.00
CA GLN A 147 -6.20 -10.38 -1.79
C GLN A 147 -5.56 -9.17 -1.11
N LEU A 148 -4.24 -9.19 -0.90
CA LEU A 148 -3.50 -8.06 -0.32
C LEU A 148 -3.62 -6.80 -1.19
N THR A 149 -3.52 -6.95 -2.52
CA THR A 149 -3.62 -5.84 -3.47
C THR A 149 -5.00 -5.20 -3.43
N LEU A 150 -6.06 -6.01 -3.46
CA LEU A 150 -7.44 -5.55 -3.40
C LEU A 150 -7.79 -4.92 -2.04
N ALA A 151 -7.31 -5.51 -0.94
CA ALA A 151 -7.49 -4.95 0.40
C ALA A 151 -6.80 -3.57 0.53
N PHE A 152 -5.56 -3.46 0.05
CA PHE A 152 -4.86 -2.17 0.02
C PHE A 152 -5.60 -1.14 -0.86
N GLU A 153 -6.05 -1.53 -2.06
CA GLU A 153 -6.80 -0.64 -2.95
C GLU A 153 -8.08 -0.12 -2.29
N ALA A 154 -8.83 -0.99 -1.60
CA ALA A 154 -10.02 -0.59 -0.86
C ALA A 154 -9.70 0.42 0.25
N GLY A 155 -8.68 0.14 1.08
CA GLY A 155 -8.25 1.05 2.14
C GLY A 155 -7.78 2.40 1.58
N TYR A 156 -6.96 2.39 0.53
CA TYR A 156 -6.42 3.59 -0.08
C TYR A 156 -7.51 4.46 -0.75
N LEU A 157 -8.49 3.85 -1.44
CA LEU A 157 -9.62 4.59 -2.02
C LEU A 157 -10.43 5.33 -0.95
N CYS A 158 -10.59 4.74 0.23
CA CYS A 158 -11.20 5.41 1.38
C CYS A 158 -10.34 6.60 1.83
N CYS A 159 -9.02 6.41 1.95
CA CYS A 159 -8.11 7.50 2.31
C CYS A 159 -8.17 8.67 1.33
N VAL A 160 -8.17 8.38 0.02
CA VAL A 160 -8.30 9.39 -1.05
C VAL A 160 -9.60 10.17 -0.90
N GLU A 161 -10.72 9.50 -0.60
CA GLU A 161 -12.00 10.17 -0.42
C GLU A 161 -11.98 11.13 0.77
N ILE A 162 -11.46 10.69 1.91
CA ILE A 162 -11.35 11.53 3.11
C ILE A 162 -10.40 12.71 2.89
N ALA A 163 -9.26 12.48 2.22
CA ALA A 163 -8.33 13.55 1.86
C ALA A 163 -8.97 14.58 0.90
N ALA A 164 -9.83 14.12 -0.03
CA ALA A 164 -10.53 14.99 -0.98
C ALA A 164 -11.44 16.01 -0.28
N LEU A 165 -12.07 15.63 0.84
CA LEU A 165 -12.92 16.54 1.63
C LEU A 165 -12.16 17.74 2.20
N ARG A 166 -10.85 17.61 2.38
CA ARG A 166 -9.98 18.68 2.91
C ARG A 166 -9.42 19.58 1.81
N ALA A 167 -10.00 19.53 0.61
CA ALA A 167 -9.52 20.24 -0.56
C ALA A 167 -8.05 19.94 -0.89
N PHE A 168 -7.56 18.76 -0.48
CA PHE A 168 -6.27 18.28 -0.96
C PHE A 168 -6.37 18.14 -2.49
N ASN A 169 -5.45 18.78 -3.21
CA ASN A 169 -5.49 18.78 -4.66
C ASN A 169 -5.02 17.42 -5.20
N LEU A 170 -5.93 16.44 -5.13
CA LEU A 170 -5.68 15.06 -5.53
C LEU A 170 -5.62 14.86 -7.05
N ALA A 171 -5.88 15.92 -7.84
CA ALA A 171 -5.91 15.83 -9.30
C ALA A 171 -4.55 15.46 -9.92
N ALA A 172 -3.47 15.48 -9.15
CA ALA A 172 -2.11 15.16 -9.60
C ALA A 172 -1.53 13.86 -8.99
N VAL A 173 -2.31 13.11 -8.21
CA VAL A 173 -1.79 11.92 -7.52
C VAL A 173 -1.95 10.69 -8.43
N GLU A 174 -0.97 10.47 -9.30
CA GLU A 174 -0.89 9.30 -10.21
C GLU A 174 -0.53 8.01 -9.46
N HIS A 175 0.10 8.13 -8.27
CA HIS A 175 0.59 7.01 -7.49
C HIS A 175 0.15 7.04 -6.03
N PRO A 176 -0.03 5.87 -5.39
CA PRO A 176 -0.31 5.79 -3.96
C PRO A 176 0.70 6.60 -3.13
N CYS A 177 0.22 7.60 -2.37
CA CYS A 177 1.06 8.55 -1.66
C CYS A 177 0.94 8.42 -0.14
N SER A 178 2.05 8.51 0.60
CA SER A 178 2.08 8.51 2.08
C SER A 178 1.24 9.62 2.67
N GLU A 179 1.33 10.83 2.10
CA GLU A 179 0.63 12.00 2.64
C GLU A 179 -0.89 11.80 2.59
N VAL A 180 -1.42 11.16 1.55
CA VAL A 180 -2.85 10.83 1.45
C VAL A 180 -3.26 9.87 2.57
N ILE A 181 -2.43 8.86 2.87
CA ILE A 181 -2.69 7.91 3.95
C ILE A 181 -2.67 8.63 5.29
N ARG A 182 -1.61 9.39 5.59
CA ARG A 182 -1.44 10.11 6.86
C ARG A 182 -2.59 11.08 7.12
N LEU A 183 -2.87 11.97 6.18
CA LEU A 183 -3.95 12.97 6.30
C LEU A 183 -5.32 12.32 6.52
N ALA A 184 -5.60 11.21 5.83
CA ALA A 184 -6.85 10.49 6.00
C ALA A 184 -6.93 9.79 7.36
N THR A 185 -5.84 9.15 7.80
CA THR A 185 -5.81 8.36 9.03
C THR A 185 -6.00 9.22 10.29
N GLU A 186 -5.52 10.46 10.28
CA GLU A 186 -5.79 11.45 11.34
C GLU A 186 -7.28 11.72 11.51
N GLN A 187 -8.05 11.71 10.42
CA GLN A 187 -9.49 11.97 10.43
C GLN A 187 -10.32 10.72 10.74
N LEU A 188 -9.82 9.55 10.34
CA LEU A 188 -10.47 8.27 10.55
C LEU A 188 -10.29 7.74 11.99
N ALA A 189 -9.54 8.45 12.83
CA ALA A 189 -9.17 8.05 14.19
C ALA A 189 -8.56 6.63 14.25
N LEU A 190 -7.75 6.29 13.25
CA LEU A 190 -7.07 5.01 13.17
C LEU A 190 -5.88 4.99 14.13
N GLY A 191 -5.60 3.82 14.70
CA GLY A 191 -4.42 3.64 15.55
C GLY A 191 -3.13 3.70 14.73
N LEU A 192 -2.02 4.09 15.37
CA LEU A 192 -0.69 4.16 14.72
C LEU A 192 -0.32 2.85 14.00
N ALA A 193 -0.65 1.70 14.60
CA ALA A 193 -0.40 0.38 14.01
C ALA A 193 -1.17 0.16 12.69
N ASP A 194 -2.40 0.65 12.59
CA ASP A 194 -3.20 0.56 11.36
C ASP A 194 -2.59 1.41 10.24
N VAL A 195 -2.07 2.61 10.59
CA VAL A 195 -1.37 3.50 9.66
C VAL A 195 -0.10 2.85 9.14
N GLU A 196 0.76 2.36 10.05
CA GLU A 196 2.00 1.67 9.69
C GLU A 196 1.73 0.45 8.80
N GLN A 197 0.70 -0.34 9.12
CA GLN A 197 0.35 -1.51 8.31
C GLN A 197 -0.11 -1.11 6.90
N LEU A 198 -0.88 -0.01 6.76
CA LEU A 198 -1.31 0.48 5.45
C LEU A 198 -0.14 1.05 4.63
N GLU A 199 0.81 1.74 5.27
CA GLU A 199 2.03 2.21 4.61
C GLU A 199 2.94 1.05 4.18
N ARG A 200 3.09 0.00 5.00
CA ARG A 200 3.81 -1.21 4.60
C ARG A 200 3.14 -1.92 3.43
N LEU A 201 1.81 -1.98 3.38
CA LEU A 201 1.07 -2.53 2.24
C LEU A 201 1.28 -1.71 0.97
N ARG A 202 1.31 -0.37 1.09
CA ARG A 202 1.65 0.52 -0.03
C ARG A 202 3.05 0.21 -0.56
N ASP A 203 4.04 0.20 0.32
CA ASP A 203 5.44 0.00 -0.07
C ASP A 203 5.64 -1.37 -0.69
N TRP A 204 5.05 -2.42 -0.10
CA TRP A 204 5.07 -3.76 -0.67
C TRP A 204 4.45 -3.80 -2.08
N ARG A 205 3.30 -3.14 -2.30
CA ARG A 205 2.64 -3.06 -3.61
C ARG A 205 3.50 -2.32 -4.64
N LEU A 206 4.17 -1.24 -4.24
CA LEU A 206 4.98 -0.42 -5.14
C LEU A 206 6.29 -1.10 -5.51
N TYR A 207 6.98 -1.71 -4.55
CA TYR A 207 8.39 -2.05 -4.73
C TYR A 207 8.67 -3.49 -5.07
N ALA A 208 7.86 -4.47 -4.64
CA ALA A 208 8.07 -5.86 -5.07
C ALA A 208 7.07 -6.83 -4.43
N LEU A 209 6.33 -7.51 -5.29
CA LEU A 209 5.64 -8.78 -5.01
C LEU A 209 6.61 -9.92 -4.59
N GLU A 210 7.92 -9.70 -4.70
CA GLU A 210 8.99 -10.66 -4.38
C GLU A 210 9.50 -10.54 -2.93
N GLN A 211 9.08 -9.51 -2.18
CA GLN A 211 9.38 -9.39 -0.75
C GLN A 211 8.40 -10.19 0.12
N GLU A 212 8.87 -10.58 1.31
CA GLU A 212 8.04 -11.22 2.33
C GLU A 212 6.79 -10.39 2.62
N ARG A 213 5.64 -11.06 2.71
CA ARG A 213 4.35 -10.39 2.85
C ARG A 213 4.33 -9.56 4.15
N PRO A 214 3.89 -8.29 4.12
CA PRO A 214 3.91 -7.42 5.29
C PRO A 214 2.95 -7.87 6.39
N CYS A 215 1.87 -8.57 6.02
CA CYS A 215 0.90 -9.16 6.93
C CYS A 215 0.12 -10.30 6.24
N SER A 216 -0.75 -10.98 6.99
CA SER A 216 -1.66 -11.98 6.42
C SER A 216 -2.78 -11.31 5.60
N PRO A 217 -3.32 -11.98 4.56
CA PRO A 217 -4.45 -11.44 3.80
C PRO A 217 -5.66 -11.12 4.68
N ALA A 218 -5.95 -11.96 5.68
CA ALA A 218 -7.03 -11.72 6.64
C ALA A 218 -6.83 -10.40 7.41
N ALA A 219 -5.62 -10.15 7.92
CA ALA A 219 -5.30 -8.92 8.63
C ALA A 219 -5.40 -7.67 7.74
N ALA A 220 -5.02 -7.78 6.46
CA ALA A 220 -5.17 -6.68 5.50
C ALA A 220 -6.64 -6.40 5.18
N ILE A 221 -7.46 -7.44 4.99
CA ILE A 221 -8.89 -7.31 4.71
C ILE A 221 -9.62 -6.70 5.92
N GLU A 222 -9.33 -7.17 7.14
CA GLU A 222 -9.88 -6.60 8.38
C GLU A 222 -9.51 -5.11 8.54
N LEU A 223 -8.25 -4.76 8.26
CA LEU A 223 -7.80 -3.37 8.28
C LEU A 223 -8.61 -2.52 7.28
N ALA A 224 -8.73 -2.98 6.03
CA ALA A 224 -9.47 -2.26 5.00
C ALA A 224 -10.98 -2.15 5.31
N GLN A 225 -11.58 -3.15 5.95
CA GLN A 225 -12.96 -3.09 6.46
C GLN A 225 -13.11 -2.03 7.55
N ARG A 226 -12.20 -1.99 8.55
CA ARG A 226 -12.20 -0.95 9.59
C ARG A 226 -12.10 0.45 8.99
N ILE A 227 -11.20 0.65 8.03
CA ILE A 227 -11.02 1.92 7.32
C ILE A 227 -12.33 2.33 6.61
N LEU A 228 -12.95 1.41 5.86
CA LEU A 228 -14.18 1.68 5.13
C LEU A 228 -15.34 2.02 6.07
N GLU A 229 -15.49 1.29 7.18
CA GLU A 229 -16.50 1.59 8.18
C GLU A 229 -16.29 2.96 8.81
N SER A 230 -15.06 3.29 9.22
CA SER A 230 -14.72 4.61 9.77
C SER A 230 -15.00 5.72 8.75
N ALA A 231 -14.65 5.52 7.48
CA ALA A 231 -14.93 6.47 6.41
C ALA A 231 -16.44 6.70 6.23
N ARG A 232 -17.24 5.62 6.24
CA ARG A 232 -18.71 5.71 6.17
C ARG A 232 -19.30 6.43 7.36
N ARG A 233 -18.84 6.15 8.59
CA ARG A 233 -19.30 6.84 9.80
C ARG A 233 -18.98 8.33 9.74
N LEU A 234 -17.76 8.69 9.32
CA LEU A 234 -17.30 10.07 9.22
C LEU A 234 -18.10 10.88 8.17
N LEU A 235 -18.45 10.24 7.06
CA LEU A 235 -19.24 10.87 6.00
C LEU A 235 -20.75 10.87 6.31
N GLY A 236 -21.26 9.88 7.06
CA GLY A 236 -22.70 9.68 7.30
C GLY A 236 -23.23 10.40 8.52
N GLY A 237 -22.34 10.85 9.41
CA GLY A 237 -22.67 11.71 10.53
C GLY A 237 -22.74 13.21 10.19
N ARG A 238 -22.81 13.58 8.91
CA ARG A 238 -22.96 14.97 8.44
C ARG A 238 -24.28 15.12 7.68
#